data_AF-G7VDC0-F1
#
_entry.id   AF-G7VDC0-F1
#
_cell.length_a   1.000
_cell.length_b   1.000
_cell.length_c   1.000
_cell.angle_alpha   90.00
_cell.angle_beta   90.00
_cell.angle_gamma   90.00
#
_symmetry.space_group_name_H-M   'P 1'
#
loop_
_entity.id
_entity.type
_entity.pdbx_description
1 polymer ?
#
loop_
_entity_poly.entity_id
_entity_poly.type
_entity_poly.pdbx_seq_one_letter_code
_entity_poly.pdbx_strand_id
1 'polypeptide(L)'
;MNSVIGRAGECIAEEYLKTRGFLVWRPGDFIRLLEVVLAYSVVSGECKEEPKEPITLAIPTPVGYVSVTYWRGRCLSEDARTATPLEASLYAPCLKKCVEETVDKPLLHALSSVATELLQYRAALRTVDLFAFRDGALYAVEVKTNSGKLTESQLEKASVLRRWLKPLVVRVYLQNPLVEIRPQ
;
A
#
# COMPACT_ATOMS: atom_id res chain seq x y z
N MET A 1 21.40 -11.50 14.40
CA MET A 1 20.81 -12.82 14.05
C MET A 1 19.29 -12.83 14.00
N ASN A 2 18.56 -12.01 14.78
CA ASN A 2 17.08 -11.95 14.75
C ASN A 2 16.44 -11.43 13.44
N SER A 3 17.19 -10.76 12.56
CA SER A 3 16.64 -10.15 11.33
C SER A 3 16.33 -11.15 10.21
N VAL A 4 17.06 -12.27 10.12
CA VAL A 4 16.85 -13.26 9.05
C VAL A 4 15.63 -14.12 9.35
N ILE A 5 15.46 -14.54 10.61
CA ILE A 5 14.31 -15.33 11.07
C ILE A 5 13.01 -14.53 10.97
N GLY A 6 13.02 -13.25 11.38
CA GLY A 6 11.87 -12.36 11.25
C GLY A 6 11.45 -12.19 9.78
N ARG A 7 12.42 -11.88 8.90
CA ARG A 7 12.16 -11.77 7.45
C ARG A 7 11.63 -13.06 6.83
N ALA A 8 12.17 -14.22 7.19
CA ALA A 8 11.66 -15.51 6.73
C ALA A 8 10.21 -15.74 7.19
N GLY A 9 9.89 -15.40 8.44
CA GLY A 9 8.53 -15.42 8.96
C GLY A 9 7.58 -14.53 8.18
N GLU A 10 7.97 -13.29 7.90
CA GLU A 10 7.16 -12.36 7.11
C GLU A 10 6.92 -12.87 5.67
N CYS A 11 7.92 -13.43 5.01
CA CYS A 11 7.74 -14.03 3.68
C CYS A 11 6.75 -15.20 3.69
N ILE A 12 6.84 -16.08 4.69
CA ILE A 12 5.91 -17.21 4.84
C ILE A 12 4.49 -16.69 5.13
N ALA A 13 4.35 -15.70 6.00
CA ALA A 13 3.07 -15.08 6.32
C ALA A 13 2.44 -14.40 5.09
N GLU A 14 3.23 -13.69 4.30
CA GLU A 14 2.82 -13.05 3.06
C GLU A 14 2.25 -14.08 2.07
N GLU A 15 3.00 -15.14 1.78
CA GLU A 15 2.56 -16.20 0.86
C GLU A 15 1.32 -16.92 1.40
N TYR A 16 1.29 -17.24 2.70
CA TYR A 16 0.13 -17.87 3.31
C TYR A 16 -1.15 -17.00 3.18
N LEU A 17 -1.06 -15.70 3.44
CA LEU A 17 -2.17 -14.77 3.27
C LEU A 17 -2.63 -14.69 1.81
N LYS A 18 -1.69 -14.64 0.84
CA LYS A 18 -2.02 -14.70 -0.59
C LYS A 18 -2.77 -15.97 -0.96
N THR A 19 -2.34 -17.14 -0.49
CA THR A 19 -3.06 -18.42 -0.74
C THR A 19 -4.47 -18.44 -0.16
N ARG A 20 -4.73 -17.61 0.85
CA ARG A 20 -6.06 -17.43 1.45
C ARG A 20 -6.89 -16.35 0.76
N GLY A 21 -6.41 -15.75 -0.32
CA GLY A 21 -7.14 -14.74 -1.10
C GLY A 21 -7.01 -13.31 -0.58
N PHE A 22 -6.00 -13.02 0.25
CA PHE A 22 -5.69 -11.63 0.61
C PHE A 22 -4.80 -10.99 -0.45
N LEU A 23 -5.05 -9.71 -0.73
CA LEU A 23 -4.03 -8.83 -1.33
C LEU A 23 -3.09 -8.40 -0.21
N VAL A 24 -1.78 -8.52 -0.40
CA VAL A 24 -0.79 -8.29 0.66
C VAL A 24 0.30 -7.35 0.17
N TRP A 25 0.71 -6.42 1.04
CA TRP A 25 1.76 -5.45 0.74
C TRP A 25 2.76 -5.34 1.89
N ARG A 26 4.01 -5.09 1.52
CA ARG A 26 5.03 -4.61 2.44
C ARG A 26 4.76 -3.14 2.79
N PRO A 27 5.28 -2.62 3.91
CA PRO A 27 4.98 -1.26 4.35
C PRO A 27 5.31 -0.17 3.33
N GLY A 28 6.46 -0.30 2.64
CA GLY A 28 6.86 0.65 1.60
C GLY A 28 5.88 0.68 0.43
N ASP A 29 5.44 -0.49 -0.02
CA ASP A 29 4.51 -0.63 -1.15
C ASP A 29 3.10 -0.17 -0.77
N PHE A 30 2.66 -0.45 0.47
CA PHE A 30 1.38 0.03 0.97
C PHE A 30 1.34 1.57 1.07
N ILE A 31 2.41 2.20 1.57
CA ILE A 31 2.51 3.67 1.62
C ILE A 31 2.45 4.26 0.22
N ARG A 32 3.16 3.68 -0.75
CA ARG A 32 3.10 4.10 -2.16
C ARG A 32 1.71 3.93 -2.74
N LEU A 33 1.01 2.84 -2.41
CA LEU A 33 -0.37 2.63 -2.81
C LEU A 33 -1.29 3.74 -2.26
N LEU A 34 -1.15 4.12 -0.99
CA LEU A 34 -1.91 5.25 -0.41
C LEU A 34 -1.61 6.57 -1.13
N GLU A 35 -0.35 6.83 -1.50
CA GLU A 35 0.05 8.01 -2.27
C GLU A 35 -0.60 8.04 -3.66
N VAL A 36 -0.63 6.90 -4.34
CA VAL A 36 -1.30 6.75 -5.65
C VAL A 36 -2.80 7.00 -5.52
N VAL A 37 -3.45 6.47 -4.48
CA VAL A 37 -4.88 6.68 -4.24
C VAL A 37 -5.19 8.14 -3.88
N LEU A 38 -4.31 8.81 -3.13
CA LEU A 38 -4.45 10.24 -2.86
C LEU A 38 -4.38 11.05 -4.17
N ALA A 39 -3.41 10.75 -5.03
CA ALA A 39 -3.30 11.37 -6.35
C ALA A 39 -4.57 11.11 -7.20
N TYR A 40 -5.08 9.88 -7.19
CA TYR A 40 -6.35 9.53 -7.84
C TYR A 40 -7.52 10.41 -7.38
N SER A 41 -7.64 10.64 -6.07
CA SER A 41 -8.78 11.35 -5.46
C SER A 41 -8.84 12.85 -5.81
N VAL A 42 -7.71 13.48 -6.14
CA VAL A 42 -7.62 14.91 -6.46
C VAL A 42 -7.61 15.21 -7.96
N VAL A 43 -7.38 14.18 -8.77
CA VAL A 43 -7.29 14.33 -10.22
C VAL A 43 -8.68 14.38 -10.86
N SER A 44 -8.88 15.38 -11.70
CA SER A 44 -10.09 15.62 -12.48
C SER A 44 -9.75 15.88 -13.95
N GLY A 45 -10.73 15.71 -14.83
CA GLY A 45 -10.58 15.85 -16.28
C GLY A 45 -10.73 14.52 -17.04
N GLU A 46 -10.66 14.60 -18.37
CA GLU A 46 -10.79 13.45 -19.28
C GLU A 46 -9.44 13.09 -19.89
N CYS A 47 -9.10 11.80 -19.93
CA CYS A 47 -7.92 11.31 -20.63
C CYS A 47 -8.16 11.41 -22.15
N LYS A 48 -7.65 12.48 -22.77
CA LYS A 48 -7.71 12.76 -24.22
C LYS A 48 -6.34 12.54 -24.86
N GLU A 49 -6.04 13.25 -25.94
CA GLU A 49 -4.76 13.20 -26.64
C GLU A 49 -3.59 13.69 -25.78
N GLU A 50 -2.37 13.26 -26.13
CA GLU A 50 -1.16 13.66 -25.40
C GLU A 50 -0.95 15.18 -25.48
N PRO A 51 -0.68 15.87 -24.36
CA PRO A 51 -0.35 17.29 -24.39
C PRO A 51 0.94 17.53 -25.19
N LYS A 52 1.02 18.69 -25.88
CA LYS A 52 2.19 19.05 -26.71
C LYS A 52 3.46 19.35 -25.90
N GLU A 53 3.31 19.63 -24.60
CA GLU A 53 4.38 20.00 -23.66
C GLU A 53 4.13 19.37 -22.28
N PRO A 54 5.16 19.22 -21.42
CA PRO A 54 5.00 18.58 -20.13
C PRO A 54 4.29 19.52 -19.15
N ILE A 55 3.22 19.04 -18.53
CA ILE A 55 2.45 19.80 -17.54
C ILE A 55 2.90 19.35 -16.15
N THR A 56 3.23 20.29 -15.27
CA THR A 56 3.51 19.99 -13.85
C THR A 56 2.33 20.41 -12.98
N LEU A 57 1.74 19.45 -12.26
CA LEU A 57 0.70 19.67 -11.26
C LEU A 57 1.30 19.54 -9.86
N ALA A 58 1.05 20.53 -9.01
CA ALA A 58 1.38 20.47 -7.59
C ALA A 58 0.10 20.17 -6.81
N ILE A 59 0.02 18.97 -6.22
CA ILE A 59 -1.09 18.54 -5.39
C ILE A 59 -0.81 18.99 -3.95
N PRO A 60 -1.62 19.91 -3.36
CA PRO A 60 -1.47 20.27 -1.96
C PRO A 60 -1.84 19.09 -1.06
N THR A 61 -1.04 18.86 -0.03
CA THR A 61 -1.26 17.87 1.03
C THR A 61 -1.10 18.53 2.40
N PRO A 62 -1.65 17.96 3.49
CA PRO A 62 -1.45 18.49 4.84
C PRO A 62 0.01 18.61 5.30
N VAL A 63 0.96 18.01 4.57
CA VAL A 63 2.40 17.99 4.91
C VAL A 63 3.28 18.65 3.83
N GLY A 64 2.70 19.36 2.87
CA GLY A 64 3.44 20.02 1.79
C GLY A 64 2.76 19.84 0.43
N TYR A 65 3.54 19.66 -0.63
CA TYR A 65 3.01 19.45 -1.98
C TYR A 65 3.62 18.19 -2.60
N VAL A 66 2.82 17.47 -3.39
CA VAL A 66 3.29 16.41 -4.28
C VAL A 66 3.32 16.99 -5.69
N SER A 67 4.52 17.24 -6.22
CA SER A 67 4.71 17.70 -7.59
C SER A 67 4.73 16.51 -8.54
N VAL A 68 3.94 16.59 -9.61
CA VAL A 68 3.90 15.57 -10.63
C VAL A 68 3.95 16.21 -12.01
N THR A 69 5.02 15.94 -12.75
CA THR A 69 5.27 16.42 -14.12
C THR A 69 4.86 15.33 -15.12
N TYR A 70 4.22 15.70 -16.23
CA TYR A 70 3.51 14.76 -17.11
C TYR A 70 3.55 15.12 -18.60
N TRP A 71 3.80 14.15 -19.49
CA TRP A 71 3.80 14.34 -20.95
C TRP A 71 2.84 13.39 -21.72
N ARG A 72 2.54 12.18 -21.23
CA ARG A 72 1.85 11.12 -22.03
C ARG A 72 0.36 10.93 -21.74
N GLY A 73 -0.43 10.61 -22.77
CA GLY A 73 -1.88 10.39 -22.71
C GLY A 73 -2.31 8.92 -22.56
N ARG A 74 -1.41 8.01 -22.15
CA ARG A 74 -1.67 6.55 -22.11
C ARG A 74 -0.90 5.85 -21.00
N CYS A 75 -1.47 4.77 -20.46
CA CYS A 75 -0.84 3.91 -19.47
C CYS A 75 0.43 3.27 -20.03
N LEU A 76 1.45 3.22 -19.18
CA LEU A 76 2.72 2.60 -19.51
C LEU A 76 2.58 1.08 -19.47
N SER A 77 3.13 0.39 -20.48
CA SER A 77 3.24 -1.07 -20.47
C SER A 77 4.24 -1.56 -19.41
N GLU A 78 4.21 -2.85 -19.09
CA GLU A 78 5.07 -3.46 -18.05
C GLU A 78 6.59 -3.22 -18.27
N ASP A 79 7.02 -2.92 -19.51
CA ASP A 79 8.40 -2.58 -19.88
C ASP A 79 8.87 -1.19 -19.41
N ALA A 80 8.03 -0.42 -18.71
CA ALA A 80 8.35 0.94 -18.28
C ALA A 80 9.45 1.05 -17.22
N ARG A 81 10.00 -0.07 -16.74
CA ARG A 81 11.16 -0.06 -15.83
C ARG A 81 12.42 0.56 -16.45
N THR A 82 12.49 0.63 -17.78
CA THR A 82 13.60 1.28 -18.52
C THR A 82 13.26 2.67 -19.02
N ALA A 83 12.05 3.18 -18.76
CA ALA A 83 11.65 4.50 -19.19
C ALA A 83 12.41 5.59 -18.40
N THR A 84 12.92 6.60 -19.11
CA THR A 84 13.44 7.82 -18.48
C THR A 84 12.33 8.50 -17.65
N PRO A 85 12.67 9.35 -16.66
CA PRO A 85 11.67 10.03 -15.84
C PRO A 85 10.62 10.81 -16.67
N LEU A 86 11.02 11.37 -17.81
CA LEU A 86 10.13 12.05 -18.74
C LEU A 86 9.24 11.06 -19.51
N GLU A 87 9.76 9.90 -19.90
CA GLU A 87 8.98 8.85 -20.57
C GLU A 87 8.00 8.15 -19.63
N ALA A 88 8.30 8.13 -18.34
CA ALA A 88 7.44 7.60 -17.29
C ALA A 88 6.27 8.55 -16.92
N SER A 89 6.23 9.74 -17.51
CA SER A 89 5.35 10.82 -17.08
C SER A 89 3.96 10.77 -17.76
N LEU A 90 2.90 10.59 -16.96
CA LEU A 90 1.52 10.27 -17.38
C LEU A 90 0.53 11.43 -17.11
N TYR A 91 -0.10 12.02 -18.13
CA TYR A 91 -1.13 13.07 -17.99
C TYR A 91 -2.14 12.72 -16.90
N ALA A 92 -2.42 13.66 -15.98
CA ALA A 92 -3.17 13.38 -14.76
C ALA A 92 -4.52 12.65 -14.99
N PRO A 93 -5.43 13.10 -15.87
CA PRO A 93 -6.62 12.31 -16.22
C PRO A 93 -6.35 10.89 -16.74
N CYS A 94 -5.22 10.67 -17.42
CA CYS A 94 -4.81 9.33 -17.83
C CYS A 94 -4.23 8.53 -16.67
N LEU A 95 -3.51 9.15 -15.72
CA LEU A 95 -3.14 8.51 -14.45
C LEU A 95 -4.39 7.99 -13.73
N LYS A 96 -5.47 8.78 -13.69
CA LYS A 96 -6.76 8.37 -13.11
C LYS A 96 -7.30 7.09 -13.77
N LYS A 97 -7.34 7.09 -15.10
CA LYS A 97 -7.73 5.92 -15.90
C LYS A 97 -6.83 4.70 -15.63
N CYS A 98 -5.52 4.89 -15.58
CA CYS A 98 -4.58 3.80 -15.32
C CYS A 98 -4.78 3.19 -13.93
N VAL A 99 -5.02 4.02 -12.91
CA VAL A 99 -5.33 3.55 -11.55
C VAL A 99 -6.63 2.75 -11.55
N GLU A 100 -7.67 3.20 -12.24
CA GLU A 100 -8.95 2.46 -12.35
C GLU A 100 -8.83 1.12 -13.09
N GLU A 101 -7.89 1.02 -14.03
CA GLU A 101 -7.63 -0.21 -14.79
C GLU A 101 -6.76 -1.21 -14.03
N THR A 102 -5.86 -0.74 -13.16
CA THR A 102 -4.89 -1.59 -12.44
C THR A 102 -5.27 -1.89 -10.99
N VAL A 103 -6.00 -1.00 -10.33
CA VAL A 103 -6.43 -1.16 -8.94
C VAL A 103 -7.88 -1.59 -8.92
N ASP A 104 -8.14 -2.75 -8.32
CA ASP A 104 -9.49 -3.26 -8.11
C ASP A 104 -10.40 -2.20 -7.47
N LYS A 105 -11.60 -2.01 -8.03
CA LYS A 105 -12.54 -0.94 -7.61
C LYS A 105 -12.87 -0.99 -6.11
N PRO A 106 -13.21 -2.16 -5.53
CA PRO A 106 -13.35 -2.31 -4.08
C PRO A 106 -12.14 -1.82 -3.28
N LEU A 107 -10.92 -2.16 -3.70
CA LEU A 107 -9.70 -1.70 -3.03
C LEU A 107 -9.53 -0.18 -3.13
N LEU A 108 -9.74 0.39 -4.32
CA LEU A 108 -9.63 1.83 -4.57
C LEU A 108 -10.63 2.63 -3.73
N HIS A 109 -11.87 2.14 -3.63
CA HIS A 109 -12.91 2.74 -2.79
C HIS A 109 -12.55 2.67 -1.30
N ALA A 110 -12.11 1.51 -0.81
CA ALA A 110 -11.71 1.35 0.59
C ALA A 110 -10.58 2.30 0.97
N LEU A 111 -9.53 2.38 0.13
CA LEU A 111 -8.37 3.22 0.38
C LEU A 111 -8.68 4.71 0.26
N SER A 112 -9.53 5.12 -0.69
CA SER A 112 -9.86 6.54 -0.92
C SER A 112 -10.47 7.20 0.32
N SER A 113 -11.21 6.45 1.14
CA SER A 113 -11.82 6.94 2.38
C SER A 113 -10.83 7.15 3.54
N VAL A 114 -9.64 6.53 3.48
CA VAL A 114 -8.69 6.50 4.61
C VAL A 114 -7.28 6.99 4.26
N ALA A 115 -6.95 7.15 2.97
CA ALA A 115 -5.58 7.38 2.51
C ALA A 115 -4.95 8.64 3.11
N THR A 116 -5.68 9.77 3.11
CA THR A 116 -5.20 11.04 3.67
C THR A 116 -4.88 10.91 5.16
N GLU A 117 -5.77 10.27 5.93
CA GLU A 117 -5.60 10.11 7.38
C GLU A 117 -4.45 9.14 7.69
N LEU A 118 -4.39 7.98 7.01
CA LEU A 118 -3.30 7.01 7.19
C LEU A 118 -1.92 7.59 6.86
N LEU A 119 -1.81 8.41 5.81
CA LEU A 119 -0.55 9.05 5.42
C LEU A 119 -0.01 10.05 6.44
N GLN A 120 -0.85 10.58 7.35
CA GLN A 120 -0.38 11.39 8.49
C GLN A 120 0.43 10.54 9.47
N TYR A 121 0.18 9.23 9.52
CA TYR A 121 0.85 8.27 10.40
C TYR A 121 1.92 7.44 9.66
N ARG A 122 2.56 7.99 8.61
CA ARG A 122 3.61 7.32 7.83
C ARG A 122 4.69 6.65 8.67
N ALA A 123 5.12 7.27 9.77
CA ALA A 123 6.11 6.68 10.66
C ALA A 123 5.60 5.40 11.34
N ALA A 124 4.34 5.37 11.76
CA ALA A 124 3.71 4.18 12.35
C ALA A 124 3.47 3.09 11.29
N LEU A 125 3.04 3.46 10.08
CA LEU A 125 2.85 2.51 8.97
C LEU A 125 4.12 1.71 8.66
N ARG A 126 5.30 2.33 8.74
CA ARG A 126 6.59 1.67 8.52
C ARG A 126 6.95 0.62 9.57
N THR A 127 6.24 0.57 10.70
CA THR A 127 6.51 -0.36 11.80
C THR A 127 5.63 -1.60 11.79
N VAL A 128 4.60 -1.64 10.94
CA VAL A 128 3.75 -2.81 10.73
C VAL A 128 4.52 -3.82 9.87
N ASP A 129 4.38 -5.12 10.14
CA ASP A 129 5.12 -6.14 9.37
C ASP A 129 4.56 -6.29 7.94
N LEU A 130 3.24 -6.41 7.81
CA LEU A 130 2.53 -6.50 6.52
C LEU A 130 1.18 -5.76 6.55
N PHE A 131 0.70 -5.36 5.39
CA PHE A 131 -0.68 -4.89 5.20
C PHE A 131 -1.44 -5.89 4.35
N ALA A 132 -2.71 -6.12 4.66
CA ALA A 132 -3.55 -7.00 3.86
C ALA A 132 -4.94 -6.39 3.59
N PHE A 133 -5.53 -6.77 2.47
CA PHE A 133 -6.90 -6.42 2.11
C PHE A 133 -7.67 -7.66 1.69
N ARG A 134 -8.89 -7.79 2.20
CA ARG A 134 -9.84 -8.82 1.81
C ARG A 134 -11.26 -8.41 2.21
N ASP A 135 -12.23 -8.74 1.37
CA ASP A 135 -13.67 -8.56 1.65
C ASP A 135 -14.01 -7.12 2.11
N GLY A 136 -13.38 -6.11 1.49
CA GLY A 136 -13.61 -4.69 1.80
C GLY A 136 -12.91 -4.17 3.06
N ALA A 137 -12.14 -5.01 3.77
CA ALA A 137 -11.46 -4.63 5.00
C ALA A 137 -9.94 -4.57 4.82
N LEU A 138 -9.32 -3.54 5.41
CA LEU A 138 -7.87 -3.37 5.52
C LEU A 138 -7.38 -3.90 6.86
N TYR A 139 -6.23 -4.56 6.84
CA TYR A 139 -5.63 -5.19 8.01
C TYR A 139 -4.19 -4.71 8.21
N ALA A 140 -3.85 -4.41 9.46
CA ALA A 140 -2.47 -4.30 9.92
C ALA A 140 -2.06 -5.67 10.43
N VAL A 141 -1.11 -6.31 9.76
CA VAL A 141 -0.69 -7.67 10.03
C VAL A 141 0.60 -7.66 10.84
N GLU A 142 0.53 -8.31 12.00
CA GLU A 142 1.67 -8.57 12.87
C GLU A 142 2.09 -10.03 12.72
N VAL A 143 3.35 -10.24 12.32
CA VAL A 143 3.92 -11.57 12.12
C VAL A 143 4.75 -11.94 13.34
N LYS A 144 4.45 -13.10 13.93
CA LYS A 144 5.19 -13.61 15.09
C LYS A 144 5.73 -15.00 14.78
N THR A 145 7.05 -15.13 14.77
CA THR A 145 7.73 -16.42 14.70
C THR A 145 7.84 -17.05 16.08
N ASN A 146 7.50 -18.34 16.23
CA ASN A 146 7.59 -19.09 17.50
C ASN A 146 6.88 -18.39 18.70
N SER A 147 7.41 -18.52 19.93
CA SER A 147 6.88 -17.98 21.19
C SER A 147 6.93 -16.45 21.33
N GLY A 148 7.10 -15.71 20.23
CA GLY A 148 7.04 -14.26 20.22
C GLY A 148 5.72 -13.76 20.84
N LYS A 149 5.84 -13.08 21.98
CA LYS A 149 4.74 -12.31 22.58
C LYS A 149 4.70 -10.93 21.91
N LEU A 150 3.51 -10.38 21.76
CA LEU A 150 3.34 -8.98 21.41
C LEU A 150 3.85 -8.15 22.58
N THR A 151 4.75 -7.20 22.32
CA THR A 151 5.14 -6.22 23.34
C THR A 151 4.03 -5.19 23.52
N GLU A 152 3.88 -4.62 24.72
CA GLU A 152 2.89 -3.55 24.98
C GLU A 152 3.03 -2.39 23.98
N SER A 153 4.26 -2.05 23.60
CA SER A 153 4.54 -1.02 22.58
C SER A 153 4.03 -1.38 21.17
N GLN A 154 3.84 -2.66 20.83
CA GLN A 154 3.21 -3.08 19.57
C GLN A 154 1.68 -2.99 19.67
N LEU A 155 1.12 -3.27 20.86
CA LEU A 155 -0.32 -3.13 21.13
C LEU A 155 -0.75 -1.65 21.13
N GLU A 156 0.06 -0.75 21.71
CA GLU A 156 -0.18 0.69 21.68
C GLU A 156 -0.08 1.27 20.26
N LYS A 157 0.85 0.79 19.42
CA LYS A 157 0.97 1.26 18.03
C LYS A 157 -0.18 0.78 17.15
N ALA A 158 -0.59 -0.48 17.33
CA ALA A 158 -1.81 -0.98 16.71
C ALA A 158 -3.00 -0.11 17.12
N SER A 159 -3.06 0.39 18.36
CA SER A 159 -4.16 1.23 18.83
C SER A 159 -4.36 2.53 18.04
N VAL A 160 -3.28 3.18 17.59
CA VAL A 160 -3.35 4.40 16.79
C VAL A 160 -3.94 4.12 15.40
N LEU A 161 -3.58 2.99 14.80
CA LEU A 161 -4.03 2.62 13.46
C LEU A 161 -5.36 1.84 13.44
N ARG A 162 -5.82 1.33 14.60
CA ARG A 162 -7.03 0.50 14.75
C ARG A 162 -8.31 1.15 14.23
N ARG A 163 -8.36 2.49 14.18
CA ARG A 163 -9.48 3.23 13.59
C ARG A 163 -9.68 2.90 12.11
N TRP A 164 -8.60 2.62 11.38
CA TRP A 164 -8.63 2.39 9.93
C TRP A 164 -8.28 0.95 9.55
N LEU A 165 -7.45 0.28 10.36
CA LEU A 165 -6.88 -1.03 10.06
C LEU A 165 -7.29 -2.04 11.13
N LYS A 166 -7.90 -3.14 10.71
CA LYS A 166 -8.21 -4.26 11.61
C LYS A 166 -6.90 -4.96 11.99
N PRO A 167 -6.65 -5.23 13.28
CA PRO A 167 -5.46 -5.98 13.66
C PRO A 167 -5.59 -7.43 13.21
N LEU A 168 -4.51 -7.99 12.66
CA LEU A 168 -4.42 -9.40 12.29
C LEU A 168 -3.08 -9.95 12.79
N VAL A 169 -3.11 -11.07 13.53
CA VAL A 169 -1.87 -11.73 13.95
C VAL A 169 -1.68 -13.00 13.14
N VAL A 170 -0.53 -13.12 12.49
CA VAL A 170 -0.11 -14.34 11.80
C VAL A 170 1.05 -14.95 12.57
N ARG A 171 0.82 -16.15 13.11
CA ARG A 171 1.86 -16.92 13.79
C ARG A 171 2.50 -17.90 12.81
N VAL A 172 3.81 -17.82 12.67
CA VAL A 172 4.60 -18.70 11.80
C VAL A 172 5.47 -19.59 12.68
N TYR A 173 5.18 -20.89 12.67
CA TYR A 173 5.97 -21.89 13.38
C TYR A 173 7.04 -22.44 12.44
N LEU A 174 8.30 -22.04 12.64
CA LEU A 174 9.40 -22.43 11.74
C LEU A 174 9.91 -23.85 12.01
N GLN A 175 9.70 -24.35 13.23
CA GLN A 175 10.13 -25.69 13.65
C GLN A 175 9.13 -26.80 13.27
N ASN A 176 7.86 -26.44 13.04
CA ASN A 176 6.80 -27.30 12.53
C ASN A 176 5.93 -26.44 11.61
N PRO A 177 5.88 -26.65 10.28
CA PRO A 177 5.28 -25.71 9.34
C PRO A 177 3.76 -25.62 9.52
N LEU A 178 3.35 -24.77 10.45
CA LEU A 178 1.99 -24.42 10.77
C LEU A 178 1.91 -22.90 10.72
N VAL A 179 0.84 -22.39 10.12
CA VAL A 179 0.54 -20.95 10.07
C VAL A 179 -0.87 -20.73 10.60
N GLU A 180 -1.00 -19.97 11.67
CA GLU A 180 -2.28 -19.65 12.29
C GLU A 180 -2.63 -18.18 12.07
N ILE A 181 -3.88 -17.91 11.68
CA ILE A 181 -4.46 -16.56 11.66
C ILE A 181 -5.32 -16.42 12.91
N ARG A 182 -5.05 -15.39 13.72
CA ARG A 182 -5.90 -15.05 14.86
C ARG A 182 -6.42 -13.62 14.70
N PRO A 183 -7.74 -13.39 14.78
CA PRO A 183 -8.25 -12.06 15.06
C PRO A 183 -7.70 -11.64 16.42
N GLN A 184 -7.23 -10.40 16.52
CA GLN A 184 -6.72 -9.84 17.77
C GLN A 184 -7.84 -9.15 18.53
#